data_AF-A0A2V1CC71-F1
#
_entry.id   AF-A0A2V1CC71-F1
#
_cell.length_a   1.000
_cell.length_b   1.000
_cell.length_c   1.000
_cell.angle_alpha   90.00
_cell.angle_beta   90.00
_cell.angle_gamma   90.00
#
_symmetry.space_group_name_H-M   'P 1'
#
loop_
_entity.id
_entity.type
_entity.pdbx_description
1 polymer ?
#
loop_
_entity_poly.entity_id
_entity_poly.type
_entity_poly.pdbx_seq_one_letter_code
_entity_poly.pdbx_strand_id
1 'polypeptide(L)'
;MNSLRYTTVLNCPATLRPILAARLYATQTGLGTTSGAPRPRRKTVTPFNDDGRVAWGELSAGEKVARTTQQTFNFSFILLGAVLTGGVAYVMYTEVFSLDSKTVHFNKAVNQIKKDSRCTDLLGDSKKITAYGEPTWNKWARARPIASTTRKDQYGREHLIMHFNVEGPLNNGVVNLHKIKPLAESGSGGEFVYKYLTLDVKGHQRIYLENADATLDSPAKSKTKLFGISWR
;
A
#
# COMPACT_ATOMS: atom_id res chain seq x y z
N MET A 1 11.44 -51.44 33.28
CA MET A 1 12.45 -51.39 34.36
C MET A 1 13.53 -50.40 33.95
N ASN A 2 13.82 -49.46 34.86
CA ASN A 2 14.99 -48.57 34.94
C ASN A 2 15.03 -47.40 33.93
N SER A 3 15.29 -46.15 34.32
CA SER A 3 15.51 -45.51 35.61
C SER A 3 15.48 -43.99 35.37
N LEU A 4 14.76 -43.28 36.23
CA LEU A 4 14.76 -41.83 36.37
C LEU A 4 16.17 -41.30 36.67
N ARG A 5 16.55 -40.17 36.06
CA ARG A 5 17.47 -39.21 36.68
C ARG A 5 17.01 -37.78 36.40
N TYR A 6 16.38 -37.20 37.42
CA TYR A 6 16.28 -35.76 37.62
C TYR A 6 17.68 -35.21 37.90
N THR A 7 18.01 -34.05 37.36
CA THR A 7 19.18 -33.28 37.80
C THR A 7 18.71 -31.86 38.09
N THR A 8 18.52 -31.61 39.38
CA THR A 8 18.35 -30.27 39.96
C THR A 8 19.75 -29.74 40.23
N VAL A 9 20.10 -28.56 39.70
CA VAL A 9 20.99 -27.64 40.42
C VAL A 9 20.58 -26.20 40.08
N LEU A 10 19.96 -25.54 41.06
CA LEU A 10 19.89 -24.10 41.16
C LEU A 10 21.30 -23.51 41.09
N ASN A 11 21.50 -22.47 40.29
CA ASN A 11 22.64 -21.58 40.52
C ASN A 11 22.28 -20.14 40.15
N CYS A 12 21.78 -19.42 41.16
CA CYS A 12 21.81 -17.97 41.20
C CYS A 12 23.13 -17.53 41.84
N PRO A 13 23.94 -16.70 41.19
CA PRO A 13 24.64 -15.65 41.88
C PRO A 13 23.79 -14.37 41.77
N ALA A 14 23.19 -13.97 42.89
CA ALA A 14 22.71 -12.62 43.07
C ALA A 14 23.92 -11.69 42.94
N THR A 15 24.07 -11.03 41.79
CA THR A 15 25.07 -9.98 41.62
C THR A 15 24.68 -8.83 42.53
N LEU A 16 25.36 -8.77 43.67
CA LEU A 16 25.37 -7.65 44.60
C LEU A 16 25.65 -6.38 43.79
N ARG A 17 24.64 -5.54 43.63
CA ARG A 17 24.81 -4.18 43.14
C ARG A 17 25.73 -3.48 44.15
N PRO A 18 26.90 -2.93 43.76
CA PRO A 18 27.53 -1.96 44.62
C PRO A 18 26.55 -0.80 44.74
N ILE A 19 26.10 -0.55 45.97
CA ILE A 19 25.45 0.73 46.32
C ILE A 19 26.48 1.77 45.93
N LEU A 20 26.28 2.41 44.78
CA LEU A 20 27.07 3.57 44.40
C LEU A 20 26.88 4.55 45.54
N ALA A 21 27.94 4.72 46.33
CA ALA A 21 28.05 5.78 47.31
C ALA A 21 27.57 7.05 46.61
N ALA A 22 26.42 7.55 47.03
CA ALA A 22 25.95 8.85 46.61
C ALA A 22 27.02 9.83 47.07
N ARG A 23 27.91 10.21 46.15
CA ARG A 23 28.76 11.38 46.34
C ARG A 23 27.80 12.55 46.27
N LEU A 24 27.21 12.86 47.43
CA LEU A 24 26.56 14.13 47.69
C LEU A 24 27.62 15.19 47.43
N TYR A 25 27.56 15.83 46.27
CA TYR A 25 28.25 17.09 46.08
C TYR A 25 27.57 18.08 47.01
N ALA A 26 28.17 18.29 48.18
CA ALA A 26 27.82 19.38 49.06
C ALA A 26 28.04 20.69 48.30
N THR A 27 26.97 21.31 47.84
CA THR A 27 27.00 22.71 47.44
C THR A 27 27.20 23.52 48.70
N GLN A 28 28.40 24.06 48.91
CA GLN A 28 28.63 25.00 49.98
C GLN A 28 27.85 26.29 49.67
N THR A 29 26.66 26.44 50.25
CA THR A 29 26.05 27.76 50.47
C THR A 29 26.74 28.38 51.69
N GLY A 30 28.00 28.77 51.49
CA GLY A 30 28.75 29.57 52.45
C GLY A 30 28.41 31.03 52.26
N LEU A 31 27.65 31.60 53.18
CA LEU A 31 27.56 33.04 53.39
C LEU A 31 28.91 33.48 54.00
N GLY A 32 29.87 33.83 53.14
CA GLY A 32 31.24 34.08 53.57
C GLY A 32 32.03 34.87 52.53
N THR A 33 32.09 36.17 52.76
CA THR A 33 33.07 37.10 52.18
C THR A 33 34.49 36.52 52.23
N THR A 34 35.04 36.10 51.08
CA THR A 34 36.45 36.29 50.74
C THR A 34 36.62 36.29 49.22
N SER A 35 37.29 37.33 48.73
CA SER A 35 37.67 37.56 47.35
C SER A 35 38.68 36.50 46.89
N GLY A 36 38.46 35.88 45.72
CA GLY A 36 39.58 35.36 44.92
C GLY A 36 39.80 33.83 44.79
N ALA A 37 38.77 32.98 44.83
CA ALA A 37 38.90 31.63 44.26
C ALA A 37 38.39 31.62 42.80
N PRO A 38 39.23 31.30 41.78
CA PRO A 38 38.75 31.24 40.41
C PRO A 38 37.78 30.07 40.28
N ARG A 39 36.50 30.38 40.09
CA ARG A 39 35.50 29.37 39.68
C ARG A 39 36.03 28.68 38.41
N PRO A 40 35.94 27.34 38.30
CA PRO A 40 36.38 26.65 37.10
C PRO A 40 35.66 27.24 35.89
N ARG A 41 36.42 27.72 34.89
CA ARG A 41 35.86 28.32 33.69
C ARG A 41 34.95 27.29 33.01
N ARG A 42 33.65 27.63 32.90
CA ARG A 42 32.65 26.79 32.22
C ARG A 42 33.11 26.56 30.78
N LYS A 43 33.06 25.31 30.30
CA LYS A 43 33.32 24.99 28.90
C LYS A 43 32.19 25.58 28.04
N THR A 44 32.55 26.25 26.95
CA THR A 44 31.57 26.79 25.99
C THR A 44 30.74 25.67 25.38
N VAL A 45 29.43 25.85 25.37
CA VAL A 45 28.50 24.89 24.76
C VAL A 45 28.60 25.01 23.24
N THR A 46 28.83 23.88 22.56
CA THR A 46 28.90 23.80 21.10
C THR A 46 27.90 22.76 20.61
N PRO A 47 27.56 22.74 19.31
CA PRO A 47 26.59 21.79 18.77
C PRO A 47 26.98 20.31 18.95
N PHE A 48 28.25 20.03 19.26
CA PHE A 48 28.79 18.68 19.38
C PHE A 48 29.09 18.26 20.84
N ASN A 49 29.02 19.19 21.80
CA ASN A 49 29.41 18.96 23.19
C ASN A 49 28.33 19.40 24.20
N ASP A 50 27.09 19.59 23.76
CA ASP A 50 25.98 19.94 24.64
C ASP A 50 25.41 18.69 25.32
N ASP A 51 25.43 18.67 26.65
CA ASP A 51 24.95 17.58 27.49
C ASP A 51 23.66 17.92 28.25
N GLY A 52 23.09 19.10 28.00
CA GLY A 52 21.83 19.56 28.59
C GLY A 52 21.90 19.99 30.06
N ARG A 53 23.08 19.97 30.71
CA ARG A 53 23.22 20.29 32.14
C ARG A 53 23.13 21.79 32.45
N VAL A 54 23.46 22.64 31.49
CA VAL A 54 23.40 24.11 31.65
C VAL A 54 21.98 24.61 31.36
N ALA A 55 21.40 25.34 32.30
CA ALA A 55 20.05 25.91 32.18
C ALA A 55 19.99 26.97 31.07
N TRP A 56 18.87 27.03 30.33
CA TRP A 56 18.69 27.90 29.15
C TRP A 56 19.01 29.38 29.39
N GLY A 57 18.68 29.90 30.58
CA GLY A 57 18.94 31.28 30.97
C GLY A 57 20.42 31.64 31.08
N GLU A 58 21.30 30.66 31.26
CA GLU A 58 22.74 30.86 31.49
C GLU A 58 23.60 30.69 30.23
N LEU A 59 23.00 30.33 29.09
CA LEU A 59 23.71 30.22 27.82
C LEU A 59 23.83 31.58 27.13
N SER A 60 25.00 31.84 26.54
CA SER A 60 25.19 32.98 25.64
C SER A 60 24.34 32.82 24.36
N ALA A 61 24.15 33.91 23.62
CA ALA A 61 23.37 33.89 22.39
C ALA A 61 23.89 32.85 21.36
N GLY A 62 25.22 32.72 21.21
CA GLY A 62 25.82 31.71 20.33
C GLY A 62 25.66 30.27 20.83
N GLU A 63 25.73 30.06 22.14
CA GLU A 63 25.52 28.73 22.75
C GLU A 63 24.05 28.27 22.65
N LYS A 64 23.09 29.21 22.71
CA LYS A 64 21.67 28.92 22.46
C LYS A 64 21.45 28.47 21.01
N VAL A 65 22.03 29.19 20.05
CA VAL A 65 21.99 28.81 18.64
C VAL A 65 22.59 27.41 18.44
N ALA A 66 23.71 27.10 19.11
CA ALA A 66 24.34 25.80 19.03
C ALA A 66 23.43 24.65 19.52
N ARG A 67 22.81 24.81 20.69
CA ARG A 67 21.85 23.84 21.25
C ARG A 67 20.62 23.68 20.36
N THR A 68 20.04 24.79 19.89
CA THR A 68 18.91 24.76 18.96
C THR A 68 19.27 24.05 17.67
N THR A 69 20.46 24.29 17.10
CA THR A 69 20.90 23.67 15.85
C THR A 69 20.95 22.15 15.97
N GLN A 70 21.49 21.61 17.07
CA GLN A 70 21.56 20.17 17.30
C GLN A 70 20.15 19.54 17.43
N GLN A 71 19.26 20.21 18.14
CA GLN A 71 17.87 19.77 18.31
C GLN A 71 17.10 19.80 16.99
N THR A 72 17.26 20.86 16.20
CA THR A 72 16.62 21.01 14.88
C THR A 72 17.14 20.00 13.87
N PHE A 73 18.44 19.68 13.89
CA PHE A 73 19.02 18.74 12.95
C PHE A 73 18.50 17.30 13.16
N ASN A 74 18.48 16.82 14.40
CA ASN A 74 17.93 15.49 14.72
C ASN A 74 16.42 15.42 14.42
N PHE A 75 15.66 16.46 14.77
CA PHE A 75 14.25 16.53 14.44
C PHE A 75 13.98 16.58 12.93
N SER A 76 14.84 17.27 12.17
CA SER A 76 14.72 17.35 10.71
C SER A 76 14.88 15.99 10.04
N PHE A 77 15.80 15.14 10.51
CA PHE A 77 15.95 13.79 10.01
C PHE A 77 14.75 12.91 10.34
N ILE A 78 14.19 13.05 11.54
CA ILE A 78 12.97 12.34 11.92
C ILE A 78 11.82 12.75 10.99
N LEU A 79 11.66 14.05 10.73
CA LEU A 79 10.62 14.57 9.85
C LEU A 79 10.82 14.13 8.40
N LEU A 80 12.06 14.18 7.89
CA LEU A 80 12.41 13.71 6.56
C LEU A 80 12.12 12.21 6.42
N GLY A 81 12.52 11.40 7.39
CA GLY A 81 12.23 9.97 7.43
C GLY A 81 10.73 9.68 7.47
N ALA A 82 9.96 10.45 8.24
CA ALA A 82 8.51 10.32 8.32
C ALA A 82 7.84 10.66 6.97
N VAL A 83 8.27 11.73 6.30
CA VAL A 83 7.75 12.11 4.97
C VAL A 83 8.07 11.04 3.93
N LEU A 84 9.31 10.55 3.88
CA LEU A 84 9.70 9.50 2.94
C LEU A 84 8.92 8.20 3.17
N THR A 85 8.81 7.78 4.44
CA THR A 85 8.07 6.56 4.81
C THR A 85 6.57 6.71 4.51
N GLY A 86 5.99 7.87 4.81
CA GLY A 86 4.60 8.20 4.49
C GLY A 86 4.35 8.20 2.98
N GLY A 87 5.28 8.71 2.18
CA GLY A 87 5.20 8.69 0.72
C GLY A 87 5.15 7.26 0.14
N VAL A 88 6.02 6.36 0.63
CA VAL A 88 6.00 4.95 0.20
C VAL A 88 4.71 4.25 0.63
N ALA A 89 4.27 4.47 1.86
CA ALA A 89 3.01 3.92 2.37
C ALA A 89 1.81 4.41 1.55
N TYR A 90 1.79 5.69 1.16
CA TYR A 90 0.76 6.26 0.30
C TYR A 90 0.71 5.57 -1.06
N VAL A 91 1.85 5.43 -1.76
CA VAL A 91 1.91 4.76 -3.06
C VAL A 91 1.46 3.31 -2.97
N MET A 92 1.89 2.56 -1.94
CA MET A 92 1.42 1.19 -1.74
C MET A 92 -0.09 1.14 -1.51
N TYR A 93 -0.64 2.07 -0.73
CA TYR A 93 -2.08 2.12 -0.49
C TYR A 93 -2.87 2.42 -1.78
N THR A 94 -2.45 3.41 -2.56
CA THR A 94 -3.19 3.83 -3.77
C THR A 94 -3.09 2.83 -4.92
N GLU A 95 -1.95 2.14 -5.07
CA GLU A 95 -1.72 1.24 -6.21
C GLU A 95 -2.03 -0.22 -5.89
N VAL A 96 -1.59 -0.71 -4.71
CA VAL A 96 -1.64 -2.14 -4.37
C VAL A 96 -2.92 -2.48 -3.60
N PHE A 97 -3.24 -1.67 -2.59
CA PHE A 97 -4.37 -1.94 -1.70
C PHE A 97 -5.68 -1.28 -2.14
N SER A 98 -5.65 -0.40 -3.14
CA SER A 98 -6.88 0.14 -3.70
C SER A 98 -7.72 -1.00 -4.29
N LEU A 99 -8.99 -1.06 -3.87
CA LEU A 99 -9.99 -1.99 -4.41
C LEU A 99 -10.24 -1.76 -5.91
N ASP A 100 -9.72 -0.65 -6.44
CA ASP A 100 -9.80 -0.20 -7.81
C ASP A 100 -8.58 -0.59 -8.68
N SER A 101 -7.69 -1.44 -8.14
CA SER A 101 -6.50 -1.85 -8.88
C SER A 101 -6.81 -2.79 -10.06
N LYS A 102 -5.99 -2.71 -11.10
CA LYS A 102 -6.09 -3.55 -12.31
C LYS A 102 -6.06 -5.05 -11.98
N THR A 103 -5.22 -5.45 -11.03
CA THR A 103 -5.07 -6.86 -10.63
C THR A 103 -6.29 -7.37 -9.87
N VAL A 104 -6.95 -6.54 -9.06
CA VAL A 104 -8.22 -6.87 -8.41
C VAL A 104 -9.31 -7.13 -9.45
N HIS A 105 -9.43 -6.28 -10.47
CA HIS A 105 -10.40 -6.49 -11.55
C HIS A 105 -10.11 -7.73 -12.38
N PHE A 106 -8.84 -8.01 -12.68
CA PHE A 106 -8.42 -9.25 -13.34
C PHE A 106 -8.83 -10.49 -12.52
N ASN A 107 -8.47 -10.53 -11.23
CA ASN A 107 -8.79 -11.67 -10.36
C ASN A 107 -10.31 -11.86 -10.20
N LYS A 108 -11.07 -10.77 -10.09
CA LYS A 108 -12.54 -10.82 -10.06
C LYS A 108 -13.11 -11.43 -11.36
N ALA A 109 -12.61 -11.02 -12.52
CA ALA A 109 -13.06 -11.55 -13.81
C ALA A 109 -12.71 -13.05 -13.98
N VAL A 110 -11.49 -13.45 -13.61
CA VAL A 110 -11.07 -14.86 -13.63
C VAL A 110 -11.94 -15.71 -12.71
N ASN A 111 -12.22 -15.22 -11.49
CA ASN A 111 -13.10 -15.93 -10.56
C ASN A 111 -14.53 -16.05 -11.09
N GLN A 112 -15.02 -15.04 -11.82
CA GLN A 112 -16.34 -15.09 -12.44
C GLN A 112 -16.41 -16.16 -13.54
N ILE A 113 -15.37 -16.24 -14.39
CA ILE A 113 -15.24 -17.27 -15.43
C ILE A 113 -15.18 -18.68 -14.82
N LYS A 114 -14.41 -18.86 -13.73
CA LYS A 114 -14.30 -20.16 -13.05
C LYS A 114 -15.60 -20.61 -12.38
N LYS A 115 -16.51 -19.68 -12.08
CA LYS A 115 -17.80 -19.96 -11.43
C LYS A 115 -18.92 -20.23 -12.42
N ASP A 116 -18.84 -19.70 -13.65
CA ASP A 116 -19.87 -19.88 -14.67
C ASP A 116 -19.74 -21.25 -15.34
N SER A 117 -20.81 -22.06 -15.24
CA SER A 117 -20.83 -23.42 -15.82
C SER A 117 -20.58 -23.41 -17.32
N ARG A 118 -21.09 -22.40 -18.04
CA ARG A 118 -20.93 -22.28 -19.50
C ARG A 118 -19.46 -22.16 -19.90
N CYS A 119 -18.64 -21.54 -19.04
CA CYS A 119 -17.21 -21.39 -19.28
C CYS A 119 -16.45 -22.66 -18.89
N THR A 120 -16.82 -23.30 -17.78
CA THR A 120 -16.18 -24.55 -17.34
C THR A 120 -16.48 -25.72 -18.28
N ASP A 121 -17.65 -25.74 -18.92
CA ASP A 121 -17.99 -26.78 -19.90
C ASP A 121 -17.08 -26.71 -21.13
N LEU A 122 -16.66 -25.50 -21.54
CA LEU A 122 -15.75 -25.30 -22.66
C LEU A 122 -14.27 -25.43 -22.30
N LEU A 123 -13.86 -24.90 -21.15
CA LEU A 123 -12.47 -24.84 -20.73
C LEU A 123 -12.03 -26.09 -19.95
N GLY A 124 -12.95 -26.76 -19.27
CA GLY A 124 -12.72 -27.91 -18.40
C GLY A 124 -12.80 -27.56 -16.91
N ASP A 125 -12.20 -28.43 -16.08
CA ASP A 125 -12.26 -28.30 -14.61
C ASP A 125 -11.74 -26.94 -14.11
N SER A 126 -12.60 -26.22 -13.39
CA SER A 126 -12.36 -24.88 -12.83
C SER A 126 -11.03 -24.72 -12.07
N LYS A 127 -10.57 -25.79 -11.39
CA LYS A 127 -9.33 -25.77 -10.60
C LYS A 127 -8.07 -25.75 -11.47
N LYS A 128 -8.16 -26.29 -12.69
CA LYS A 128 -7.05 -26.37 -13.64
C LYS A 128 -7.05 -25.19 -14.64
N ILE A 129 -8.05 -24.31 -14.58
CA ILE A 129 -8.09 -23.11 -15.40
C ILE A 129 -7.04 -22.11 -14.90
N THR A 130 -6.11 -21.77 -15.78
CA THR A 130 -5.07 -20.75 -15.57
C THR A 130 -5.36 -19.53 -16.44
N ALA A 131 -5.01 -18.34 -15.95
CA ALA A 131 -5.19 -17.08 -16.68
C ALA A 131 -3.88 -16.31 -16.69
N TYR A 132 -3.53 -15.74 -17.84
CA TYR A 132 -2.28 -15.02 -18.03
C TYR A 132 -2.43 -13.88 -19.03
N GLY A 133 -1.55 -12.89 -18.94
CA GLY A 133 -1.51 -11.76 -19.86
C GLY A 133 -1.00 -12.11 -21.25
N GLU A 134 -0.62 -11.09 -22.01
CA GLU A 134 -0.13 -11.29 -23.37
C GLU A 134 1.33 -11.78 -23.40
N PRO A 135 1.69 -12.60 -24.40
CA PRO A 135 3.08 -12.90 -24.66
C PRO A 135 3.82 -11.61 -25.09
N THR A 136 4.99 -11.38 -24.49
CA THR A 136 5.87 -10.28 -24.92
C THR A 136 6.72 -10.76 -26.11
N TRP A 137 7.10 -9.85 -27.01
CA TRP A 137 7.96 -10.15 -28.16
C TRP A 137 9.32 -10.76 -27.78
N ASN A 138 9.80 -10.46 -26.57
CA ASN A 138 11.05 -10.97 -26.02
C ASN A 138 10.89 -12.43 -25.57
N LYS A 139 11.55 -13.37 -26.25
CA LYS A 139 11.52 -14.81 -25.96
C LYS A 139 12.08 -15.18 -24.58
N TRP A 140 12.91 -14.32 -23.97
CA TRP A 140 13.43 -14.55 -22.60
C TRP A 140 12.51 -14.01 -21.49
N ALA A 141 11.49 -13.23 -21.84
CA ALA A 141 10.53 -12.72 -20.87
C ALA A 141 9.56 -13.83 -20.45
N ARG A 142 9.68 -14.27 -19.19
CA ARG A 142 8.74 -15.23 -18.59
C ARG A 142 7.45 -14.56 -18.11
N ALA A 143 7.53 -13.26 -17.81
CA ALA A 143 6.38 -12.49 -17.35
C ALA A 143 5.42 -12.22 -18.52
N ARG A 144 4.12 -12.47 -18.27
CA ARG A 144 3.03 -12.17 -19.20
C ARG A 144 2.20 -11.02 -18.62
N PRO A 145 2.54 -9.76 -18.91
CA PRO A 145 1.83 -8.61 -18.34
C PRO A 145 0.38 -8.59 -18.83
N ILE A 146 -0.53 -8.24 -17.94
CA ILE A 146 -1.96 -8.11 -18.26
C ILE A 146 -2.15 -6.81 -19.03
N ALA A 147 -2.55 -6.93 -20.29
CA ALA A 147 -2.79 -5.79 -21.14
C ALA A 147 -4.08 -5.09 -20.68
N SER A 148 -3.90 -3.90 -20.12
CA SER A 148 -4.96 -3.13 -19.48
C SER A 148 -4.76 -1.65 -19.76
N THR A 149 -5.81 -1.02 -20.28
CA THR A 149 -5.81 0.38 -20.67
C THR A 149 -6.96 1.09 -19.96
N THR A 150 -6.63 2.16 -19.25
CA THR A 150 -7.63 3.07 -18.67
C THR A 150 -7.70 4.32 -19.54
N ARG A 151 -8.89 4.66 -20.05
CA ARG A 151 -9.13 5.86 -20.88
C ARG A 151 -10.26 6.68 -20.28
N LYS A 152 -10.17 8.01 -20.40
CA LYS A 152 -11.28 8.91 -20.07
C LYS A 152 -12.03 9.27 -21.35
N ASP A 153 -13.35 9.16 -21.31
CA ASP A 153 -14.25 9.56 -22.38
C ASP A 153 -14.52 11.07 -22.32
N GLN A 154 -15.09 11.63 -23.39
CA GLN A 154 -15.47 13.05 -23.48
C GLN A 154 -16.46 13.47 -22.38
N TYR A 155 -17.28 12.52 -21.90
CA TYR A 155 -18.22 12.71 -20.80
C TYR A 155 -17.59 12.53 -19.42
N GLY A 156 -16.25 12.43 -19.32
CA GLY A 156 -15.52 12.29 -18.06
C GLY A 156 -15.59 10.91 -17.41
N ARG A 157 -16.18 9.91 -18.07
CA ARG A 157 -16.24 8.53 -17.57
C ARG A 157 -14.92 7.81 -17.78
N GLU A 158 -14.50 7.01 -16.80
CA GLU A 158 -13.29 6.20 -16.92
C GLU A 158 -13.64 4.80 -17.47
N HIS A 159 -12.96 4.41 -18.53
CA HIS A 159 -13.10 3.13 -19.20
C HIS A 159 -11.87 2.29 -18.90
N LEU A 160 -12.06 1.17 -18.21
CA LEU A 160 -11.05 0.15 -18.03
C LEU A 160 -11.29 -0.97 -19.05
N ILE A 161 -10.38 -1.09 -20.00
CA ILE A 161 -10.39 -2.15 -21.00
C ILE A 161 -9.24 -3.09 -20.69
N MET A 162 -9.53 -4.38 -20.63
CA MET A 162 -8.54 -5.39 -20.32
C MET A 162 -8.73 -6.61 -21.22
N HIS A 163 -7.62 -7.16 -21.67
CA HIS A 163 -7.61 -8.42 -22.40
C HIS A 163 -6.55 -9.34 -21.84
N PHE A 164 -6.91 -10.62 -21.71
CA PHE A 164 -6.03 -11.66 -21.21
C PHE A 164 -6.45 -13.02 -21.74
N ASN A 165 -5.54 -13.98 -21.65
CA ASN A 165 -5.75 -15.34 -22.13
C ASN A 165 -6.09 -16.26 -20.96
N VAL A 166 -6.90 -17.27 -21.24
CA VAL A 166 -7.31 -18.31 -20.31
C VAL A 166 -7.03 -19.66 -20.94
N GLU A 167 -6.44 -20.55 -20.15
CA GLU A 167 -6.04 -21.88 -20.57
C GLU A 167 -6.64 -22.90 -19.60
N GLY A 168 -7.42 -23.83 -20.15
CA GLY A 168 -8.02 -24.92 -19.42
C GLY A 168 -7.61 -26.27 -20.00
N PRO A 169 -7.93 -27.39 -19.33
CA PRO A 169 -7.60 -28.73 -19.79
C PRO A 169 -8.16 -29.10 -21.17
N LEU A 170 -9.31 -28.53 -21.55
CA LEU A 170 -9.99 -28.85 -22.79
C LEU A 170 -9.63 -27.86 -23.91
N ASN A 171 -9.70 -26.57 -23.61
CA ASN A 171 -9.52 -25.51 -24.59
C ASN A 171 -8.86 -24.27 -23.99
N ASN A 172 -8.39 -23.41 -24.91
CA ASN A 172 -7.84 -22.10 -24.61
C ASN A 172 -8.75 -21.02 -25.20
N GLY A 173 -8.87 -19.90 -24.49
CA GLY A 173 -9.69 -18.78 -24.89
C GLY A 173 -9.08 -17.42 -24.57
N VAL A 174 -9.65 -16.39 -25.17
CA VAL A 174 -9.30 -14.99 -24.94
C VAL A 174 -10.47 -14.32 -24.23
N VAL A 175 -10.17 -13.58 -23.18
CA VAL A 175 -11.15 -12.83 -22.40
C VAL A 175 -11.00 -11.36 -22.70
N ASN A 176 -12.12 -10.72 -23.05
CA ASN A 176 -12.19 -9.27 -23.17
C ASN A 176 -13.14 -8.72 -22.11
N LEU A 177 -12.64 -7.75 -21.35
CA LEU A 177 -13.35 -7.07 -20.28
C LEU A 177 -13.37 -5.57 -20.57
N HIS A 178 -14.56 -4.98 -20.46
CA HIS A 178 -14.73 -3.52 -20.49
C HIS A 178 -15.58 -3.11 -19.30
N LYS A 179 -15.00 -2.30 -18.43
CA LYS A 179 -15.67 -1.66 -17.31
C LYS A 179 -15.72 -0.16 -17.49
N ILE A 180 -16.79 0.44 -16.97
CA ILE A 180 -17.02 1.88 -16.99
C ILE A 180 -17.25 2.32 -15.56
N LYS A 181 -16.46 3.29 -15.11
CA LYS A 181 -16.69 4.01 -13.86
C LYS A 181 -17.47 5.28 -14.19
N PRO A 182 -18.72 5.40 -13.73
CA PRO A 182 -19.51 6.61 -13.91
C PRO A 182 -18.88 7.76 -13.14
N LEU A 183 -19.17 8.99 -13.57
CA LEU A 183 -18.71 10.19 -12.88
C LEU A 183 -19.26 10.19 -11.45
N ALA A 184 -18.44 10.61 -10.48
CA ALA A 184 -18.78 10.59 -9.06
C ALA A 184 -20.08 11.36 -8.71
N GLU A 185 -20.52 12.29 -9.57
CA GLU A 185 -21.79 13.02 -9.41
C GLU A 185 -23.04 12.17 -9.69
N SER A 186 -22.92 11.00 -10.33
CA SER A 186 -24.06 10.15 -10.73
C SER A 186 -24.64 9.27 -9.60
N GLY A 187 -24.33 9.51 -8.32
CA GLY A 187 -24.94 8.84 -7.16
C GLY A 187 -24.54 7.36 -6.95
N SER A 188 -24.07 6.67 -7.99
CA SER A 188 -23.26 5.45 -7.89
C SER A 188 -21.85 5.89 -7.50
N GLY A 189 -21.40 5.51 -6.29
CA GLY A 189 -20.20 6.01 -5.61
C GLY A 189 -18.85 5.69 -6.27
N GLY A 190 -18.72 5.89 -7.59
CA GLY A 190 -17.49 5.71 -8.35
C GLY A 190 -17.09 4.25 -8.54
N GLU A 191 -18.01 3.29 -8.44
CA GLU A 191 -17.67 1.88 -8.67
C GLU A 191 -17.64 1.53 -10.17
N PHE A 192 -16.68 0.70 -10.58
CA PHE A 192 -16.61 0.20 -11.95
C PHE A 192 -17.71 -0.84 -12.24
N VAL A 193 -18.58 -0.49 -13.19
CA VAL A 193 -19.66 -1.37 -13.69
C VAL A 193 -19.20 -2.07 -14.97
N TYR A 194 -19.55 -3.35 -15.14
CA TYR A 194 -19.27 -4.06 -16.39
C TYR A 194 -20.11 -3.50 -17.54
N LYS A 195 -19.46 -3.10 -18.63
CA LYS A 195 -20.14 -2.95 -19.92
C LYS A 195 -20.31 -4.31 -20.56
N TYR A 196 -19.21 -5.05 -20.66
CA TYR A 196 -19.22 -6.46 -21.07
C TYR A 196 -18.06 -7.23 -20.46
N LEU A 197 -18.30 -8.53 -20.27
CA LEU A 197 -17.28 -9.54 -19.99
C LEU A 197 -17.54 -10.72 -20.92
N THR A 198 -16.55 -11.00 -21.78
CA THR A 198 -16.69 -12.01 -22.83
C THR A 198 -15.57 -13.02 -22.79
N LEU A 199 -15.91 -14.28 -23.05
CA LEU A 199 -14.97 -15.36 -23.26
C LEU A 199 -15.11 -15.85 -24.71
N ASP A 200 -14.01 -15.82 -25.45
CA ASP A 200 -13.91 -16.28 -26.83
C ASP A 200 -13.03 -17.54 -26.87
N VAL A 201 -13.65 -18.69 -27.17
CA VAL A 201 -12.96 -19.98 -27.29
C VAL A 201 -12.97 -20.37 -28.75
N LYS A 202 -11.81 -20.79 -29.27
CA LYS A 202 -11.69 -21.18 -30.68
C LYS A 202 -12.71 -22.29 -31.01
N GLY A 203 -13.45 -22.10 -32.10
CA GLY A 203 -14.45 -23.07 -32.58
C GLY A 203 -15.79 -23.04 -31.83
N HIS A 204 -15.98 -22.14 -30.85
CA HIS A 204 -17.23 -22.01 -30.10
C HIS A 204 -17.80 -20.60 -30.23
N GLN A 205 -19.10 -20.46 -29.98
CA GLN A 205 -19.73 -19.14 -29.93
C GLN A 205 -19.21 -18.35 -28.73
N ARG A 206 -18.93 -17.05 -28.93
CA ARG A 206 -18.53 -16.14 -27.86
C ARG A 206 -19.56 -16.13 -26.73
N ILE A 207 -19.10 -16.40 -25.51
CA ILE A 207 -19.94 -16.37 -24.32
C ILE A 207 -19.88 -14.97 -23.72
N TYR A 208 -21.06 -14.39 -23.46
CA TYR A 208 -21.20 -13.17 -22.66
C TYR A 208 -21.55 -13.55 -21.22
N LEU A 209 -20.65 -13.25 -20.29
CA LEU A 209 -20.87 -13.43 -18.86
C LEU A 209 -21.63 -12.24 -18.29
N GLU A 210 -21.20 -11.04 -18.66
CA GLU A 210 -21.85 -9.78 -18.35
C GLU A 210 -22.05 -9.01 -19.66
N ASN A 211 -23.23 -8.40 -19.83
CA ASN A 211 -23.53 -7.57 -20.99
C ASN A 211 -24.60 -6.54 -20.63
N ALA A 212 -24.16 -5.33 -20.26
CA ALA A 212 -25.04 -4.22 -19.93
C ALA A 212 -25.92 -3.80 -21.12
N ASP A 213 -25.40 -3.90 -22.35
CA ASP A 213 -26.12 -3.55 -23.58
C ASP A 213 -27.26 -4.55 -23.91
N ALA A 214 -27.13 -5.80 -23.44
CA ALA A 214 -28.17 -6.82 -23.60
C ALA A 214 -29.28 -6.72 -22.55
N THR A 215 -28.94 -6.37 -21.31
CA THR A 215 -29.92 -6.12 -20.24
C THR A 215 -30.84 -4.96 -20.62
N LEU A 216 -32.14 -5.13 -20.37
CA LEU A 216 -33.22 -4.33 -20.95
C LEU A 216 -33.22 -2.84 -20.55
N ASP A 217 -32.36 -2.43 -19.63
CA ASP A 217 -32.24 -1.05 -19.11
C ASP A 217 -31.17 -0.21 -19.80
N SER A 218 -30.61 -0.68 -20.92
CA SER A 218 -29.68 0.13 -21.72
C SER A 218 -30.39 1.28 -22.44
N PRO A 219 -29.87 2.52 -22.40
CA PRO A 219 -30.48 3.68 -23.07
C PRO A 219 -30.55 3.55 -24.59
N ALA A 220 -29.91 2.54 -25.18
CA ALA A 220 -30.03 2.19 -26.59
C ALA A 220 -31.31 1.39 -26.94
N LYS A 221 -32.02 0.84 -25.94
CA LYS A 221 -33.24 0.03 -26.13
C LYS A 221 -34.55 0.74 -25.79
N SER A 222 -34.53 1.95 -25.21
CA SER A 222 -35.75 2.78 -25.11
C SER A 222 -36.10 3.38 -26.47
N LYS A 223 -36.51 2.51 -27.40
CA LYS A 223 -37.21 2.92 -28.63
C LYS A 223 -38.56 3.51 -28.21
N THR A 224 -38.59 4.79 -27.88
CA THR A 224 -39.83 5.55 -27.75
C THR A 224 -40.48 5.64 -29.13
N LYS A 225 -41.36 4.68 -29.42
CA LYS A 225 -42.34 4.79 -30.51
C LYS A 225 -43.31 5.91 -30.15
N LEU A 226 -43.06 7.12 -30.66
CA LEU A 226 -44.05 8.17 -30.73
C LEU A 226 -44.55 8.23 -32.17
N PHE A 227 -45.85 7.97 -32.36
CA PHE A 227 -46.54 8.10 -33.65
C PHE A 227 -46.02 7.26 -34.82
N GLY A 228 -45.63 6.01 -34.55
CA GLY A 228 -45.40 5.02 -35.63
C GLY A 228 -44.11 5.21 -36.45
N ILE A 229 -43.28 6.20 -36.14
CA ILE A 229 -42.02 6.47 -36.85
C ILE A 229 -40.84 6.07 -35.95
N SER A 230 -39.91 5.27 -36.47
CA SER A 230 -38.64 4.97 -35.78
C SER A 230 -37.53 5.86 -36.34
N TRP A 231 -36.94 6.70 -35.51
CA TRP A 231 -35.73 7.43 -35.85
C TRP A 231 -34.51 6.54 -35.54
N ARG A 232 -33.64 6.37 -36.55
CA ARG A 232 -32.35 5.67 -36.47
C ARG A 232 -31.23 6.66 -36.19
#